data_AF-A0A843IJ03-F1
#
_entry.id   AF-A0A843IJ03-F1
#
_cell.length_a   1.000
_cell.length_b   1.000
_cell.length_c   1.000
_cell.angle_alpha   90.00
_cell.angle_beta   90.00
_cell.angle_gamma   90.00
#
_symmetry.space_group_name_H-M   'P 1'
#
loop_
_entity.id
_entity.type
_entity.pdbx_description
1 polymer ?
#
loop_
_entity_poly.entity_id
_entity_poly.type
_entity_poly.pdbx_seq_one_letter_code
_entity_poly.pdbx_strand_id
1 'polypeptide(L)'
;MSDSEPRMIEILRILSQQEKPTGSKMIADELKDKGFNLGERAVRYHMQILDEKGYTERKGYSGRVITNLGREKLEKGLIYDQVDFIYSKFEEMIYLTDFNYITQQGNVVVNTSTVYNEESIDIIKRIIESGLSVSPYINISKGKVDGEIEVTTLCGTTIDGILLNEGIASQPLYGGLLKIEDNTPIIFEELISYRKTSLTPLDAFSSPNRTSVLDVIDSGAGLIPANFRLIPSIGREKTIDVINKLDKIGIGGVIGISDESQDILGIPVPEGMVGIALVGGITPFRAVQESGEEIDIKIAEEIRSFNTLTPITSTIKNSLKPVTQAAQPNVSFLLSKSWNLIQQVNFDVEKRKGNIVSNVSYLKKDDLDNALSIMEDTYNNDPKYINPYYKILEHPTDDDKIGIATICSLSIDGILINNGIRCTPRYGGLLELTEPSLFIELISYNGSTVDPHKIFIAKEMTSITRDMGPRKILASFKEIPYISRDYSVNLLDTLDKIGLSIYKIGKPRELTYNAKADNYHFGIVAGSGLNTIAAVREKGVDIHVKAIEKLIPFEKMDRL
;
A
#
# COMPACT_ATOMS: atom_id res chain seq x y z
N MET A 1 28.65 4.42 2.85
CA MET A 1 27.99 3.68 1.75
C MET A 1 29.01 3.46 0.66
N SER A 2 29.17 2.26 0.11
CA SER A 2 29.76 2.18 -1.24
C SER A 2 28.68 2.64 -2.21
N ASP A 3 29.03 3.51 -3.13
CA ASP A 3 28.15 4.11 -4.15
C ASP A 3 27.54 3.06 -5.14
N SER A 4 27.71 1.77 -4.85
CA SER A 4 27.55 0.62 -5.76
C SER A 4 26.17 -0.05 -5.68
N GLU A 5 25.53 -0.05 -4.50
CA GLU A 5 24.30 -0.82 -4.30
C GLU A 5 23.07 -0.29 -5.06
N PRO A 6 22.76 1.03 -5.06
CA PRO A 6 21.69 1.58 -5.90
C PRO A 6 21.95 1.35 -7.39
N ARG A 7 23.21 1.45 -7.82
CA ARG A 7 23.64 1.22 -9.22
C ARG A 7 23.39 -0.22 -9.65
N MET A 8 23.72 -1.19 -8.77
CA MET A 8 23.48 -2.61 -9.04
C MET A 8 21.97 -2.94 -9.12
N ILE A 9 21.16 -2.33 -8.26
CA ILE A 9 19.69 -2.50 -8.29
C ILE A 9 19.11 -1.95 -9.59
N GLU A 10 19.55 -0.76 -10.03
CA GLU A 10 19.06 -0.20 -11.29
C GLU A 10 19.51 -1.02 -12.51
N ILE A 11 20.72 -1.61 -12.49
CA ILE A 11 21.14 -2.57 -13.53
C ILE A 11 20.23 -3.80 -13.56
N LEU A 12 19.85 -4.36 -12.39
CA LEU A 12 18.90 -5.46 -12.33
C LEU A 12 17.52 -5.04 -12.86
N ARG A 13 17.08 -3.82 -12.54
CA ARG A 13 15.80 -3.27 -13.03
C ARG A 13 15.78 -3.19 -14.55
N ILE A 14 16.83 -2.63 -15.16
CA ILE A 14 17.02 -2.59 -16.61
C ILE A 14 16.94 -4.01 -17.18
N LEU A 15 17.73 -4.94 -16.66
CA LEU A 15 17.74 -6.33 -17.13
C LEU A 15 16.40 -7.06 -16.96
N SER A 16 15.58 -6.68 -15.97
CA SER A 16 14.27 -7.28 -15.74
C SER A 16 13.22 -6.88 -16.78
N GLN A 17 13.39 -5.73 -17.43
CA GLN A 17 12.50 -5.21 -18.47
C GLN A 17 12.86 -5.72 -19.87
N GLN A 18 13.97 -6.45 -20.01
CA GLN A 18 14.49 -6.89 -21.29
C GLN A 18 14.19 -8.37 -21.53
N GLU A 19 13.58 -8.68 -22.68
CA GLU A 19 13.34 -10.08 -23.08
C GLU A 19 14.59 -10.77 -23.62
N LYS A 20 15.57 -9.98 -24.09
CA LYS A 20 16.80 -10.47 -24.73
C LYS A 20 18.03 -10.15 -23.87
N PRO A 21 19.11 -10.94 -23.97
CA PRO A 21 20.36 -10.62 -23.28
C PRO A 21 20.86 -9.21 -23.60
N THR A 22 21.22 -8.45 -22.58
CA THR A 22 21.56 -7.02 -22.70
C THR A 22 23.04 -6.77 -22.42
N GLY A 23 23.70 -6.03 -23.32
CA GLY A 23 25.12 -5.68 -23.21
C GLY A 23 25.38 -4.46 -22.32
N SER A 24 26.61 -4.33 -21.82
CA SER A 24 27.02 -3.24 -20.91
C SER A 24 26.89 -1.84 -21.48
N LYS A 25 26.93 -1.70 -22.82
CA LYS A 25 26.78 -0.41 -23.49
C LYS A 25 25.34 0.11 -23.38
N MET A 26 24.37 -0.71 -23.77
CA MET A 26 22.94 -0.36 -23.66
C MET A 26 22.54 -0.06 -22.22
N ILE A 27 23.02 -0.87 -21.27
CA ILE A 27 22.77 -0.62 -19.84
C ILE A 27 23.41 0.69 -19.38
N ALA A 28 24.61 1.04 -19.85
CA ALA A 28 25.26 2.31 -19.52
C ALA A 28 24.49 3.52 -20.09
N ASP A 29 23.97 3.39 -21.31
CA ASP A 29 23.16 4.42 -21.95
C ASP A 29 21.84 4.63 -21.17
N GLU A 30 21.10 3.56 -20.85
CA GLU A 30 19.88 3.65 -20.02
C GLU A 30 20.17 4.21 -18.61
N LEU A 31 21.26 3.77 -17.97
CA LEU A 31 21.66 4.29 -16.67
C LEU A 31 21.93 5.80 -16.71
N LYS A 32 22.58 6.27 -17.79
CA LYS A 32 22.87 7.68 -17.98
C LYS A 32 21.59 8.50 -18.13
N ASP A 33 20.61 7.99 -18.87
CA ASP A 33 19.30 8.64 -19.02
C ASP A 33 18.56 8.72 -17.68
N LYS A 34 18.76 7.73 -16.80
CA LYS A 34 18.26 7.71 -15.41
C LYS A 34 19.12 8.49 -14.41
N GLY A 35 20.11 9.27 -14.88
CA GLY A 35 20.96 10.13 -14.04
C GLY A 35 22.16 9.45 -13.39
N PHE A 36 22.39 8.16 -13.67
CA PHE A 36 23.60 7.46 -13.23
C PHE A 36 24.72 7.64 -14.25
N ASN A 37 25.68 8.51 -13.94
CA ASN A 37 26.88 8.72 -14.77
C ASN A 37 27.87 7.56 -14.63
N LEU A 38 27.56 6.43 -15.25
CA LEU A 38 28.38 5.23 -15.30
C LEU A 38 28.86 4.94 -16.72
N GLY A 39 30.17 4.88 -16.92
CA GLY A 39 30.74 4.41 -18.19
C GLY A 39 30.57 2.90 -18.35
N GLU A 40 30.58 2.42 -19.60
CA GLU A 40 30.42 1.00 -19.96
C GLU A 40 31.35 0.05 -19.17
N ARG A 41 32.59 0.47 -18.89
CA ARG A 41 33.55 -0.31 -18.08
C ARG A 41 33.08 -0.50 -16.65
N ALA A 42 32.51 0.53 -16.03
CA ALA A 42 31.97 0.46 -14.67
C ALA A 42 30.71 -0.42 -14.63
N VAL A 43 29.86 -0.31 -15.66
CA VAL A 43 28.70 -1.21 -15.81
C VAL A 43 29.13 -2.67 -15.95
N ARG A 44 30.13 -2.98 -16.78
CA ARG A 44 30.70 -4.34 -16.87
C ARG A 44 31.16 -4.87 -15.52
N TYR A 45 31.81 -4.02 -14.72
CA TYR A 45 32.27 -4.38 -13.38
C TYR A 45 31.11 -4.71 -12.44
N HIS A 46 30.07 -3.86 -12.37
CA HIS A 46 28.89 -4.15 -11.56
C HIS A 46 28.15 -5.40 -12.02
N MET A 47 28.01 -5.58 -13.33
CA MET A 47 27.39 -6.79 -13.88
C MET A 47 28.20 -8.07 -13.56
N GLN A 48 29.53 -8.00 -13.47
CA GLN A 48 30.34 -9.14 -13.03
C GLN A 48 30.04 -9.49 -11.56
N ILE A 49 29.90 -8.47 -10.70
CA ILE A 49 29.48 -8.68 -9.30
C ILE A 49 28.08 -9.31 -9.25
N LEU A 50 27.16 -8.88 -10.13
CA LEU A 50 25.81 -9.46 -10.22
C LEU A 50 25.84 -10.93 -10.67
N ASP A 51 26.75 -11.30 -11.58
CA ASP A 51 26.97 -12.69 -11.97
C ASP A 51 27.52 -13.52 -10.80
N GLU A 52 28.51 -12.99 -10.08
CA GLU A 52 29.13 -13.65 -8.91
C GLU A 52 28.11 -13.88 -7.79
N LYS A 53 27.11 -13.00 -7.66
CA LYS A 53 25.97 -13.14 -6.74
C LYS A 53 24.86 -14.04 -7.27
N GLY A 54 24.95 -14.52 -8.51
CA GLY A 54 23.93 -15.33 -9.17
C GLY A 54 22.67 -14.56 -9.57
N TYR A 55 22.68 -13.23 -9.51
CA TYR A 55 21.54 -12.38 -9.89
C TYR A 55 21.40 -12.19 -11.39
N THR A 56 22.51 -12.32 -12.12
CA THR A 56 22.53 -12.28 -13.58
C THR A 56 23.30 -13.47 -14.13
N GLU A 57 22.98 -13.86 -15.36
CA GLU A 57 23.68 -14.92 -16.07
C GLU A 57 24.18 -14.38 -17.42
N ARG A 58 25.45 -14.64 -17.73
CA ARG A 58 26.05 -14.25 -19.00
C ARG A 58 25.66 -15.20 -20.12
N LYS A 59 25.04 -14.68 -21.18
CA LYS A 59 24.75 -15.41 -22.42
C LYS A 59 25.74 -15.01 -23.52
N GLY A 60 26.98 -15.51 -23.40
CA GLY A 60 28.04 -15.31 -24.39
C GLY A 60 28.42 -13.83 -24.59
N TYR A 61 28.49 -13.41 -25.86
CA TYR A 61 28.73 -12.02 -26.28
C TYR A 61 27.46 -11.18 -26.36
N SER A 62 26.28 -11.81 -26.32
CA SER A 62 24.98 -11.13 -26.43
C SER A 62 24.65 -10.29 -25.20
N GLY A 63 25.25 -10.59 -24.05
CA GLY A 63 25.10 -9.80 -22.82
C GLY A 63 24.73 -10.66 -21.61
N ARG A 64 23.91 -10.11 -20.73
CA ARG A 64 23.40 -10.80 -19.54
C ARG A 64 21.88 -10.81 -19.51
N VAL A 65 21.33 -11.80 -18.82
CA VAL A 65 19.91 -11.90 -18.48
C VAL A 65 19.79 -11.96 -16.96
N ILE A 66 18.71 -11.40 -16.43
CA ILE A 66 18.40 -11.54 -15.00
C ILE A 66 17.97 -12.98 -14.70
N THR A 67 18.43 -13.52 -13.57
CA THR A 67 17.99 -14.84 -13.07
C THR A 67 16.74 -14.69 -12.21
N ASN A 68 16.09 -15.80 -11.84
CA ASN A 68 14.98 -15.76 -10.87
C ASN A 68 15.44 -15.19 -9.51
N LEU A 69 16.66 -15.53 -9.07
CA LEU A 69 17.26 -14.97 -7.86
C LEU A 69 17.49 -13.46 -7.99
N GLY A 70 17.88 -12.99 -9.19
CA GLY A 70 18.01 -11.55 -9.47
C GLY A 70 16.67 -10.81 -9.45
N ARG A 71 15.60 -11.43 -9.97
CA ARG A 71 14.23 -10.89 -9.90
C ARG A 71 13.76 -10.81 -8.46
N GLU A 72 13.94 -11.88 -7.68
CA GLU A 72 13.65 -11.89 -6.25
C GLU A 72 14.45 -10.82 -5.51
N LYS A 73 15.73 -10.61 -5.86
CA LYS A 73 16.54 -9.54 -5.28
C LYS A 73 16.03 -8.14 -5.66
N LEU A 74 15.50 -7.95 -6.86
CA LEU A 74 14.92 -6.70 -7.32
C LEU A 74 13.60 -6.40 -6.59
N GLU A 75 12.75 -7.42 -6.43
CA GLU A 75 11.53 -7.37 -5.61
C GLU A 75 11.83 -7.11 -4.13
N LYS A 76 12.94 -7.64 -3.60
CA LYS A 76 13.41 -7.43 -2.22
C LYS A 76 14.49 -6.33 -2.11
N GLY A 77 14.64 -5.52 -3.16
CA GLY A 77 15.69 -4.51 -3.31
C GLY A 77 15.56 -3.35 -2.30
N LEU A 78 16.15 -2.19 -2.56
CA LEU A 78 15.93 -1.02 -1.70
C LEU A 78 14.44 -0.65 -1.71
N ILE A 79 13.69 -1.08 -0.70
CA ILE A 79 12.24 -0.87 -0.65
C ILE A 79 11.85 0.62 -0.59
N TYR A 80 12.75 1.44 -0.07
CA TYR A 80 12.61 2.89 -0.16
C TYR A 80 12.58 3.35 -1.63
N ASP A 81 13.46 2.80 -2.47
CA ASP A 81 13.46 3.08 -3.91
C ASP A 81 12.20 2.54 -4.58
N GLN A 82 11.48 1.58 -3.98
CA GLN A 82 10.20 1.09 -4.50
C GLN A 82 9.05 2.07 -4.28
N VAL A 83 9.01 2.77 -3.14
CA VAL A 83 7.99 3.81 -2.87
C VAL A 83 8.11 4.94 -3.89
N ASP A 84 9.31 5.48 -4.05
CA ASP A 84 9.57 6.55 -5.03
C ASP A 84 9.41 6.03 -6.47
N PHE A 85 9.81 4.77 -6.75
CA PHE A 85 9.68 4.15 -8.07
C PHE A 85 8.22 3.95 -8.50
N ILE A 86 7.34 3.48 -7.63
CA ILE A 86 5.92 3.27 -7.98
C ILE A 86 5.30 4.60 -8.39
N TYR A 87 5.49 5.63 -7.58
CA TYR A 87 4.98 6.96 -7.91
C TYR A 87 5.61 7.52 -9.21
N SER A 88 6.91 7.29 -9.43
CA SER A 88 7.58 7.70 -10.68
C SER A 88 7.02 6.96 -11.91
N LYS A 89 6.64 5.68 -11.76
CA LYS A 89 5.97 4.91 -12.81
C LYS A 89 4.61 5.53 -13.17
N PHE A 90 3.84 6.01 -12.18
CA PHE A 90 2.62 6.76 -12.44
C PHE A 90 2.90 8.02 -13.27
N GLU A 91 3.90 8.83 -12.89
CA GLU A 91 4.27 10.03 -13.64
C GLU A 91 4.73 9.70 -15.08
N GLU A 92 5.48 8.61 -15.26
CA GLU A 92 5.86 8.09 -16.57
C GLU A 92 4.64 7.72 -17.41
N MET A 93 3.65 7.01 -16.86
CA MET A 93 2.44 6.63 -17.60
C MET A 93 1.54 7.82 -17.94
N ILE A 94 1.44 8.81 -17.05
CA ILE A 94 0.75 10.07 -17.34
C ILE A 94 1.42 10.75 -18.54
N TYR A 95 2.75 10.81 -18.56
CA TYR A 95 3.51 11.43 -19.64
C TYR A 95 3.42 10.66 -20.97
N LEU A 96 3.45 9.32 -20.92
CA LEU A 96 3.40 8.46 -22.10
C LEU A 96 1.98 8.32 -22.70
N THR A 97 0.95 8.80 -22.01
CA THR A 97 -0.41 8.84 -22.52
C THR A 97 -0.52 9.92 -23.61
N ASP A 98 -0.70 9.52 -24.87
CA ASP A 98 -0.82 10.43 -26.03
C ASP A 98 -2.23 10.38 -26.67
N PHE A 99 -3.21 9.83 -25.95
CA PHE A 99 -4.58 9.69 -26.45
C PHE A 99 -5.23 11.02 -26.80
N ASN A 100 -5.64 11.15 -28.07
CA ASN A 100 -6.43 12.26 -28.58
C ASN A 100 -7.90 11.88 -28.58
N TYR A 101 -8.68 12.45 -27.65
CA TYR A 101 -10.09 12.16 -27.48
C TYR A 101 -10.99 12.69 -28.61
N ILE A 102 -10.48 13.54 -29.52
CA ILE A 102 -11.22 13.99 -30.70
C ILE A 102 -11.15 12.94 -31.81
N THR A 103 -9.97 12.39 -32.07
CA THR A 103 -9.76 11.35 -33.10
C THR A 103 -9.97 9.93 -32.56
N GLN A 104 -10.04 9.77 -31.23
CA GLN A 104 -10.06 8.49 -30.51
C GLN A 104 -8.87 7.60 -30.87
N GLN A 105 -7.68 8.19 -31.00
CA GLN A 105 -6.45 7.48 -31.33
C GLN A 105 -5.33 7.83 -30.34
N GLY A 106 -4.39 6.91 -30.20
CA GLY A 106 -3.25 7.04 -29.29
C GLY A 106 -3.25 5.93 -28.24
N ASN A 107 -2.47 6.16 -27.20
CA ASN A 107 -2.14 5.24 -26.14
C ASN A 107 -2.78 5.70 -24.84
N VAL A 108 -3.32 4.73 -24.10
CA VAL A 108 -4.02 4.90 -22.83
C VAL A 108 -3.40 3.99 -21.78
N VAL A 109 -3.63 4.32 -20.50
CA VAL A 109 -3.23 3.48 -19.37
C VAL A 109 -4.34 2.48 -19.08
N VAL A 110 -3.99 1.21 -18.95
CA VAL A 110 -4.93 0.13 -18.66
C VAL A 110 -4.52 -0.71 -17.46
N ASN A 111 -5.50 -1.37 -16.83
CA ASN A 111 -5.31 -2.42 -15.83
C ASN A 111 -5.72 -3.76 -16.42
N THR A 112 -5.02 -4.84 -16.08
CA THR A 112 -5.25 -6.18 -16.64
C THR A 112 -5.45 -7.20 -15.55
N SER A 113 -6.60 -7.87 -15.48
CA SER A 113 -6.87 -8.94 -14.51
C SER A 113 -7.25 -10.24 -15.21
N THR A 114 -7.05 -11.36 -14.53
CA THR A 114 -7.43 -12.68 -15.04
C THR A 114 -8.67 -13.18 -14.34
N VAL A 115 -9.69 -13.56 -15.10
CA VAL A 115 -10.92 -14.23 -14.63
C VAL A 115 -11.02 -15.64 -15.23
N TYR A 116 -11.89 -16.48 -14.68
CA TYR A 116 -11.92 -17.92 -15.01
C TYR A 116 -13.25 -18.41 -15.58
N ASN A 117 -14.24 -17.53 -15.75
CA ASN A 117 -15.56 -17.89 -16.31
C ASN A 117 -16.26 -16.70 -16.97
N GLU A 118 -17.32 -17.01 -17.75
CA GLU A 118 -18.13 -15.99 -18.43
C GLU A 118 -19.01 -15.19 -17.47
N GLU A 119 -19.43 -15.76 -16.34
CA GLU A 119 -20.21 -15.06 -15.32
C GLU A 119 -19.48 -13.82 -14.76
N SER A 120 -18.15 -13.93 -14.58
CA SER A 120 -17.29 -12.80 -14.23
C SER A 120 -17.36 -11.67 -15.24
N ILE A 121 -17.47 -11.99 -16.54
CA ILE A 121 -17.60 -10.98 -17.61
C ILE A 121 -18.96 -10.30 -17.55
N ASP A 122 -20.03 -11.04 -17.28
CA ASP A 122 -21.38 -10.49 -17.11
C ASP A 122 -21.47 -9.56 -15.90
N ILE A 123 -20.81 -9.89 -14.80
CA ILE A 123 -20.70 -9.01 -13.63
C ILE A 123 -19.94 -7.73 -14.00
N ILE A 124 -18.77 -7.84 -14.64
CA ILE A 124 -17.98 -6.68 -15.10
C ILE A 124 -18.84 -5.77 -15.99
N LYS A 125 -19.59 -6.35 -16.93
CA LYS A 125 -20.51 -5.62 -17.79
C LYS A 125 -21.58 -4.89 -16.98
N ARG A 126 -22.23 -5.55 -16.02
CA ARG A 126 -23.25 -4.96 -15.14
C ARG A 126 -22.69 -3.77 -14.34
N ILE A 127 -21.46 -3.87 -13.83
CA ILE A 127 -20.81 -2.75 -13.12
C ILE A 127 -20.56 -1.58 -14.07
N ILE A 128 -20.02 -1.84 -15.26
CA ILE A 128 -19.78 -0.81 -16.27
C ILE A 128 -21.09 -0.13 -16.69
N GLU A 129 -22.17 -0.89 -16.89
CA GLU A 129 -23.50 -0.36 -17.23
C GLU A 129 -24.08 0.56 -16.14
N SER A 130 -23.66 0.39 -14.88
CA SER A 130 -24.08 1.24 -13.75
C SER A 130 -23.27 2.56 -13.62
N GLY A 131 -22.28 2.78 -14.49
CA GLY A 131 -21.39 3.94 -14.43
C GLY A 131 -20.31 3.85 -13.34
N LEU A 132 -20.19 2.73 -12.62
CA LEU A 132 -19.13 2.47 -11.63
C LEU A 132 -17.84 1.94 -12.29
N SER A 133 -17.44 2.56 -13.40
CA SER A 133 -16.19 2.29 -14.12
C SER A 133 -15.68 3.57 -14.76
N VAL A 134 -14.39 3.63 -15.05
CA VAL A 134 -13.79 4.73 -15.82
C VAL A 134 -14.29 4.72 -17.26
N SER A 135 -14.55 3.55 -17.85
CA SER A 135 -14.93 3.44 -19.26
C SER A 135 -15.58 2.09 -19.58
N PRO A 136 -16.45 1.99 -20.62
CA PRO A 136 -16.94 0.71 -21.11
C PRO A 136 -15.97 0.01 -22.07
N TYR A 137 -14.88 0.68 -22.46
CA TYR A 137 -13.87 0.14 -23.36
C TYR A 137 -12.97 -0.84 -22.61
N ILE A 138 -13.01 -2.10 -23.03
CA ILE A 138 -12.21 -3.18 -22.45
C ILE A 138 -11.55 -4.01 -23.56
N ASN A 139 -10.57 -4.82 -23.20
CA ASN A 139 -10.14 -5.94 -24.05
C ASN A 139 -10.43 -7.25 -23.31
N ILE A 140 -10.98 -8.23 -24.03
CA ILE A 140 -11.11 -9.59 -23.53
C ILE A 140 -10.26 -10.46 -24.45
N SER A 141 -9.30 -11.15 -23.86
CA SER A 141 -8.41 -12.05 -24.59
C SER A 141 -8.18 -13.36 -23.84
N LYS A 142 -7.62 -14.36 -24.52
CA LYS A 142 -7.28 -15.63 -23.88
C LYS A 142 -6.08 -15.41 -22.96
N GLY A 143 -6.16 -15.88 -21.72
CA GLY A 143 -5.07 -15.83 -20.75
C GLY A 143 -3.90 -16.76 -21.10
N LYS A 144 -2.93 -16.87 -20.19
CA LYS A 144 -1.69 -17.63 -20.43
C LYS A 144 -1.92 -19.13 -20.34
N VAL A 145 -2.88 -19.56 -19.52
CA VAL A 145 -3.27 -20.95 -19.32
C VAL A 145 -4.66 -21.20 -19.93
N ASP A 146 -4.93 -22.44 -20.32
CA ASP A 146 -6.25 -22.82 -20.81
C ASP A 146 -7.30 -22.67 -19.70
N GLY A 147 -8.41 -22.00 -20.00
CA GLY A 147 -9.44 -21.62 -19.04
C GLY A 147 -9.28 -20.23 -18.42
N GLU A 148 -8.14 -19.55 -18.62
CA GLU A 148 -7.97 -18.16 -18.19
C GLU A 148 -8.51 -17.17 -19.25
N ILE A 149 -9.18 -16.13 -18.79
CA ILE A 149 -9.64 -15.00 -19.59
C ILE A 149 -8.97 -13.74 -19.06
N GLU A 150 -8.20 -13.06 -19.89
CA GLU A 150 -7.54 -11.80 -19.54
C GLU A 150 -8.47 -10.63 -19.90
N VAL A 151 -8.81 -9.82 -18.90
CA VAL A 151 -9.69 -8.65 -19.04
C VAL A 151 -8.91 -7.38 -18.75
N THR A 152 -8.82 -6.52 -19.76
CA THR A 152 -8.15 -5.22 -19.68
C THR A 152 -9.18 -4.10 -19.57
N THR A 153 -9.04 -3.21 -18.58
CA THR A 153 -9.92 -2.05 -18.36
C THR A 153 -9.12 -0.75 -18.38
N LEU A 154 -9.76 0.37 -18.72
CA LEU A 154 -9.11 1.69 -18.75
C LEU A 154 -8.86 2.22 -17.32
N CYS A 155 -7.65 2.73 -17.07
CA CYS A 155 -7.26 3.28 -15.76
C CYS A 155 -7.49 4.80 -15.70
N GLY A 156 -7.84 5.32 -14.52
CA GLY A 156 -8.02 6.75 -14.26
C GLY A 156 -6.79 7.60 -14.59
N THR A 157 -5.59 7.01 -14.54
CA THR A 157 -4.32 7.63 -14.97
C THR A 157 -4.36 8.11 -16.43
N THR A 158 -5.21 7.50 -17.27
CA THR A 158 -5.46 7.98 -18.64
C THR A 158 -6.05 9.39 -18.65
N ILE A 159 -6.98 9.68 -17.73
CA ILE A 159 -7.57 11.03 -17.60
C ILE A 159 -6.48 12.02 -17.17
N ASP A 160 -5.58 11.62 -16.26
CA ASP A 160 -4.47 12.46 -15.84
C ASP A 160 -3.53 12.79 -17.01
N GLY A 161 -3.23 11.82 -17.88
CA GLY A 161 -2.44 12.05 -19.10
C GLY A 161 -3.12 12.97 -20.11
N ILE A 162 -4.43 12.81 -20.32
CA ILE A 162 -5.21 13.70 -21.18
C ILE A 162 -5.23 15.13 -20.64
N LEU A 163 -5.41 15.30 -19.33
CA LEU A 163 -5.34 16.62 -18.68
C LEU A 163 -3.96 17.25 -18.86
N LEU A 164 -2.89 16.47 -18.72
CA LEU A 164 -1.53 16.95 -18.95
C LEU A 164 -1.32 17.40 -20.40
N ASN A 165 -1.82 16.66 -21.39
CA ASN A 165 -1.77 17.03 -22.81
C ASN A 165 -2.56 18.31 -23.12
N GLU A 166 -3.59 18.59 -22.32
CA GLU A 166 -4.33 19.84 -22.33
C GLU A 166 -3.65 20.95 -21.50
N GLY A 167 -2.43 20.74 -21.00
CA GLY A 167 -1.68 21.72 -20.22
C GLY A 167 -2.15 21.89 -18.78
N ILE A 168 -2.88 20.91 -18.23
CA ILE A 168 -3.40 20.92 -16.87
C ILE A 168 -2.64 19.90 -16.03
N ALA A 169 -1.89 20.37 -15.04
CA ALA A 169 -1.08 19.52 -14.17
C ALA A 169 -1.95 18.78 -13.15
N SER A 170 -2.46 17.60 -13.51
CA SER A 170 -3.13 16.69 -12.58
C SER A 170 -2.13 15.99 -11.66
N GLN A 171 -2.44 15.93 -10.37
CA GLN A 171 -1.59 15.34 -9.34
C GLN A 171 -2.36 14.27 -8.55
N PRO A 172 -2.23 12.98 -8.91
CA PRO A 172 -2.79 11.89 -8.12
C PRO A 172 -2.24 11.93 -6.68
N LEU A 173 -3.15 12.00 -5.70
CA LEU A 173 -2.76 12.23 -4.31
C LEU A 173 -3.09 11.03 -3.41
N TYR A 174 -4.31 10.50 -3.53
CA TYR A 174 -4.80 9.38 -2.71
C TYR A 174 -5.59 8.36 -3.53
N GLY A 175 -5.51 7.09 -3.15
CA GLY A 175 -6.51 6.07 -3.47
C GLY A 175 -7.14 5.54 -2.18
N GLY A 176 -8.38 5.09 -2.25
CA GLY A 176 -9.15 4.80 -1.04
C GLY A 176 -10.50 4.14 -1.27
N LEU A 177 -11.25 4.02 -0.18
CA LEU A 177 -12.62 3.52 -0.15
C LEU A 177 -13.58 4.69 0.10
N LEU A 178 -14.51 4.88 -0.83
CA LEU A 178 -15.51 5.94 -0.79
C LEU A 178 -16.85 5.36 -0.37
N LYS A 179 -17.43 5.94 0.67
CA LYS A 179 -18.76 5.59 1.16
C LYS A 179 -19.84 6.21 0.28
N ILE A 180 -20.78 5.36 -0.13
CA ILE A 180 -22.01 5.71 -0.84
C ILE A 180 -23.20 5.43 0.09
N GLU A 181 -24.12 6.37 0.19
CA GLU A 181 -25.42 6.20 0.87
C GLU A 181 -26.54 6.79 0.02
N ASP A 182 -27.64 6.06 -0.18
CA ASP A 182 -28.75 6.47 -1.04
C ASP A 182 -28.32 6.91 -2.45
N ASN A 183 -27.36 6.19 -3.04
CA ASN A 183 -26.66 6.49 -4.29
C ASN A 183 -25.85 7.80 -4.26
N THR A 184 -25.62 8.40 -3.11
CA THR A 184 -24.89 9.66 -2.96
C THR A 184 -23.48 9.40 -2.44
N PRO A 185 -22.42 9.92 -3.08
CA PRO A 185 -21.09 9.89 -2.51
C PRO A 185 -20.99 10.77 -1.26
N ILE A 186 -20.58 10.18 -0.14
CA ILE A 186 -20.57 10.84 1.18
C ILE A 186 -19.17 11.28 1.59
N ILE A 187 -18.26 10.32 1.81
CA ILE A 187 -16.94 10.58 2.39
C ILE A 187 -15.98 9.42 2.11
N PHE A 188 -14.68 9.71 1.95
CA PHE A 188 -13.65 8.68 1.98
C PHE A 188 -13.45 8.16 3.41
N GLU A 189 -13.65 6.87 3.65
CA GLU A 189 -13.42 6.27 4.97
C GLU A 189 -11.95 5.87 5.16
N GLU A 190 -11.34 5.36 4.10
CA GLU A 190 -9.97 4.86 4.09
C GLU A 190 -9.19 5.48 2.92
N LEU A 191 -7.96 5.96 3.17
CA LEU A 191 -7.09 6.61 2.18
C LEU A 191 -5.64 6.18 2.37
N ILE A 192 -4.95 5.97 1.25
CA ILE A 192 -3.50 5.80 1.16
C ILE A 192 -2.94 6.74 0.08
N SER A 193 -1.84 7.42 0.39
CA SER A 193 -1.18 8.35 -0.52
C SER A 193 -0.29 7.62 -1.51
N TYR A 194 -0.44 7.94 -2.79
CA TYR A 194 0.38 7.40 -3.88
C TYR A 194 1.89 7.64 -3.70
N ARG A 195 2.30 8.72 -3.03
CA ARG A 195 3.72 9.09 -2.86
C ARG A 195 4.42 8.38 -1.70
N LYS A 196 3.71 7.59 -0.89
CA LYS A 196 4.22 7.12 0.42
C LYS A 196 3.94 5.65 0.74
N THR A 197 3.78 4.83 -0.28
CA THR A 197 3.53 3.39 -0.17
C THR A 197 4.29 2.60 -1.23
N SER A 198 4.70 1.38 -0.90
CA SER A 198 5.27 0.41 -1.84
C SER A 198 4.21 -0.48 -2.52
N LEU A 199 2.92 -0.28 -2.22
CA LEU A 199 1.79 -0.92 -2.90
C LEU A 199 1.01 0.13 -3.67
N THR A 200 0.31 -0.22 -4.75
CA THR A 200 -0.66 0.73 -5.28
C THR A 200 -1.75 0.97 -4.21
N PRO A 201 -2.23 2.21 -3.99
CA PRO A 201 -3.21 2.48 -2.96
C PRO A 201 -4.47 1.61 -3.04
N LEU A 202 -4.95 1.30 -4.25
CA LEU A 202 -6.13 0.46 -4.43
C LEU A 202 -5.83 -1.04 -4.21
N ASP A 203 -4.61 -1.52 -4.51
CA ASP A 203 -4.18 -2.87 -4.11
C ASP A 203 -4.17 -3.07 -2.60
N ALA A 204 -3.78 -2.03 -1.85
CA ALA A 204 -3.79 -2.10 -0.39
C ALA A 204 -5.20 -2.34 0.17
N PHE A 205 -6.24 -1.94 -0.58
CA PHE A 205 -7.63 -2.18 -0.23
C PHE A 205 -8.25 -3.39 -0.94
N SER A 206 -7.47 -4.20 -1.67
CA SER A 206 -7.99 -5.32 -2.47
C SER A 206 -8.27 -6.63 -1.70
N SER A 207 -8.26 -6.60 -0.36
CA SER A 207 -8.67 -7.77 0.45
C SER A 207 -10.17 -8.08 0.31
N PRO A 208 -10.60 -9.35 0.48
CA PRO A 208 -12.02 -9.69 0.58
C PRO A 208 -12.75 -8.87 1.65
N ASN A 209 -14.04 -8.61 1.45
CA ASN A 209 -14.94 -7.92 2.39
C ASN A 209 -14.53 -6.47 2.75
N ARG A 210 -13.76 -5.80 1.89
CA ARG A 210 -13.41 -4.37 2.05
C ARG A 210 -14.26 -3.43 1.22
N THR A 211 -14.83 -3.92 0.14
CA THR A 211 -15.71 -3.18 -0.76
C THR A 211 -17.09 -3.84 -0.76
N SER A 212 -18.09 -3.09 -1.22
CA SER A 212 -19.44 -3.58 -1.43
C SER A 212 -20.04 -2.90 -2.67
N VAL A 213 -19.33 -3.04 -3.78
CA VAL A 213 -19.68 -2.47 -5.09
C VAL A 213 -21.04 -3.00 -5.56
N LEU A 214 -21.32 -4.29 -5.37
CA LEU A 214 -22.61 -4.88 -5.72
C LEU A 214 -23.76 -4.27 -4.91
N ASP A 215 -23.57 -4.06 -3.60
CA ASP A 215 -24.57 -3.44 -2.72
C ASP A 215 -24.87 -1.99 -3.14
N VAL A 216 -23.89 -1.25 -3.66
CA VAL A 216 -24.13 0.10 -4.19
C VAL A 216 -25.09 0.07 -5.38
N ILE A 217 -25.00 -0.93 -6.26
CA ILE A 217 -25.90 -1.05 -7.40
C ILE A 217 -27.29 -1.52 -6.96
N ASP A 218 -27.36 -2.44 -5.99
CA ASP A 218 -28.60 -3.10 -5.60
C ASP A 218 -29.42 -2.33 -4.56
N SER A 219 -28.74 -1.65 -3.63
CA SER A 219 -29.36 -0.94 -2.52
C SER A 219 -29.07 0.56 -2.51
N GLY A 220 -28.08 1.01 -3.28
CA GLY A 220 -27.60 2.41 -3.26
C GLY A 220 -26.66 2.72 -2.10
N ALA A 221 -26.24 1.73 -1.30
CA ALA A 221 -25.35 1.94 -0.17
C ALA A 221 -24.18 0.97 -0.17
N GLY A 222 -22.99 1.45 0.19
CA GLY A 222 -21.79 0.61 0.22
C GLY A 222 -20.48 1.37 0.09
N LEU A 223 -19.39 0.62 -0.11
CA LEU A 223 -18.04 1.14 -0.28
C LEU A 223 -17.49 0.80 -1.66
N ILE A 224 -17.06 1.81 -2.41
CA ILE A 224 -16.41 1.64 -3.72
C ILE A 224 -14.95 2.10 -3.68
N PRO A 225 -14.05 1.46 -4.45
CA PRO A 225 -12.73 2.01 -4.71
C PRO A 225 -12.83 3.36 -5.42
N ALA A 226 -12.07 4.36 -4.97
CA ALA A 226 -11.99 5.66 -5.62
C ALA A 226 -10.61 6.29 -5.44
N ASN A 227 -10.25 7.16 -6.38
CA ASN A 227 -9.01 7.93 -6.38
C ASN A 227 -9.32 9.40 -6.23
N PHE A 228 -8.34 10.15 -5.73
CA PHE A 228 -8.40 11.60 -5.55
C PHE A 228 -7.14 12.26 -6.12
N ARG A 229 -7.33 13.36 -6.86
CA ARG A 229 -6.24 14.15 -7.42
C ARG A 229 -6.48 15.64 -7.20
N LEU A 230 -5.40 16.40 -7.30
CA LEU A 230 -5.44 17.86 -7.30
C LEU A 230 -5.07 18.41 -8.68
N ILE A 231 -5.69 19.54 -9.03
CA ILE A 231 -5.27 20.39 -10.14
C ILE A 231 -5.13 21.85 -9.64
N PRO A 232 -4.31 22.69 -10.29
CA PRO A 232 -4.33 24.13 -10.06
C PRO A 232 -5.72 24.72 -10.34
N SER A 233 -6.20 25.63 -9.48
CA SER A 233 -7.55 26.21 -9.59
C SER A 233 -7.81 26.90 -10.93
N ILE A 234 -6.79 27.54 -11.50
CA ILE A 234 -6.88 28.19 -12.83
C ILE A 234 -7.24 27.22 -13.97
N GLY A 235 -6.99 25.92 -13.79
CA GLY A 235 -7.30 24.87 -14.76
C GLY A 235 -8.74 24.34 -14.69
N ARG A 236 -9.52 24.70 -13.65
CA ARG A 236 -10.81 24.07 -13.33
C ARG A 236 -11.82 24.07 -14.48
N GLU A 237 -12.10 25.23 -15.07
CA GLU A 237 -13.08 25.34 -16.15
C GLU A 237 -12.66 24.51 -17.37
N LYS A 238 -11.36 24.55 -17.72
CA LYS A 238 -10.82 23.74 -18.81
C LYS A 238 -10.92 22.25 -18.50
N THR A 239 -10.68 21.84 -17.25
CA THR A 239 -10.85 20.45 -16.81
C THR A 239 -12.29 19.98 -16.95
N ILE A 240 -13.26 20.79 -16.54
CA ILE A 240 -14.69 20.48 -16.70
C ILE A 240 -15.04 20.30 -18.18
N ASP A 241 -14.57 21.19 -19.05
CA ASP A 241 -14.79 21.08 -20.49
C ASP A 241 -14.19 19.81 -21.09
N VAL A 242 -12.97 19.43 -20.68
CA VAL A 242 -12.31 18.19 -21.12
C VAL A 242 -13.08 16.98 -20.63
N ILE A 243 -13.42 16.92 -19.34
CA ILE A 243 -14.20 15.83 -18.74
C ILE A 243 -15.55 15.66 -19.46
N ASN A 244 -16.26 16.75 -19.76
CA ASN A 244 -17.53 16.70 -20.48
C ASN A 244 -17.38 16.17 -21.92
N LYS A 245 -16.22 16.36 -22.56
CA LYS A 245 -15.93 15.77 -23.88
C LYS A 245 -15.57 14.30 -23.78
N LEU A 246 -14.82 13.90 -22.75
CA LEU A 246 -14.49 12.52 -22.47
C LEU A 246 -15.75 11.69 -22.16
N ASP A 247 -16.67 12.23 -21.35
CA ASP A 247 -17.92 11.56 -20.99
C ASP A 247 -18.77 11.22 -22.23
N LYS A 248 -18.80 12.12 -23.23
CA LYS A 248 -19.50 11.90 -24.51
C LYS A 248 -18.95 10.75 -25.34
N ILE A 249 -17.70 10.36 -25.13
CA ILE A 249 -17.07 9.21 -25.79
C ILE A 249 -16.95 8.00 -24.85
N GLY A 250 -17.61 8.02 -23.69
CA GLY A 250 -17.60 6.93 -22.73
C GLY A 250 -16.34 6.83 -21.87
N ILE A 251 -15.50 7.87 -21.80
CA ILE A 251 -14.40 7.94 -20.84
C ILE A 251 -14.84 8.87 -19.71
N GLY A 252 -15.22 8.31 -18.57
CA GLY A 252 -15.79 9.02 -17.45
C GLY A 252 -15.32 8.48 -16.10
N GLY A 253 -16.28 8.25 -15.19
CA GLY A 253 -15.99 7.83 -13.83
C GLY A 253 -15.70 8.98 -12.87
N VAL A 254 -15.97 10.23 -13.26
CA VAL A 254 -15.86 11.40 -12.37
C VAL A 254 -16.99 11.40 -11.36
N ILE A 255 -16.63 11.32 -10.09
CA ILE A 255 -17.57 11.31 -8.96
C ILE A 255 -17.90 12.75 -8.55
N GLY A 256 -16.89 13.61 -8.51
CA GLY A 256 -17.06 15.01 -8.12
C GLY A 256 -15.81 15.85 -8.37
N ILE A 257 -16.04 17.14 -8.58
CA ILE A 257 -15.00 18.17 -8.73
C ILE A 257 -15.35 19.27 -7.72
N SER A 258 -14.38 19.68 -6.89
CA SER A 258 -14.60 20.74 -5.92
C SER A 258 -14.57 22.13 -6.56
N ASP A 259 -15.03 23.12 -5.81
CA ASP A 259 -14.61 24.50 -6.06
C ASP A 259 -13.20 24.73 -5.51
N GLU A 260 -12.61 25.87 -5.85
CA GLU A 260 -11.27 26.24 -5.39
C GLU A 260 -11.19 26.24 -3.86
N SER A 261 -10.19 25.53 -3.32
CA SER A 261 -9.92 25.44 -1.88
C SER A 261 -11.11 24.92 -1.05
N GLN A 262 -12.11 24.30 -1.68
CA GLN A 262 -13.24 23.69 -0.99
C GLN A 262 -12.98 22.20 -0.79
N ASP A 263 -13.10 21.76 0.45
CA ASP A 263 -13.01 20.36 0.83
C ASP A 263 -14.12 19.56 0.13
N ILE A 264 -13.81 18.32 -0.27
CA ILE A 264 -14.76 17.45 -0.98
C ILE A 264 -14.59 16.02 -0.49
N LEU A 265 -15.70 15.33 -0.19
CA LEU A 265 -15.72 13.93 0.28
C LEU A 265 -14.80 13.69 1.50
N GLY A 266 -14.70 14.69 2.39
CA GLY A 266 -13.86 14.67 3.60
C GLY A 266 -12.36 14.87 3.35
N ILE A 267 -11.95 15.17 2.12
CA ILE A 267 -10.55 15.45 1.80
C ILE A 267 -10.34 16.97 1.78
N PRO A 268 -9.37 17.49 2.57
CA PRO A 268 -9.05 18.90 2.53
C PRO A 268 -8.35 19.29 1.24
N VAL A 269 -8.80 20.38 0.62
CA VAL A 269 -8.21 20.90 -0.63
C VAL A 269 -7.34 22.12 -0.32
N PRO A 270 -6.03 22.10 -0.65
CA PRO A 270 -5.14 23.23 -0.40
C PRO A 270 -5.57 24.52 -1.09
N GLU A 271 -5.15 25.66 -0.55
CA GLU A 271 -5.37 26.97 -1.18
C GLU A 271 -4.81 27.00 -2.61
N GLY A 272 -5.60 27.53 -3.55
CA GLY A 272 -5.23 27.60 -4.97
C GLY A 272 -5.36 26.29 -5.74
N MET A 273 -5.95 25.26 -5.14
CA MET A 273 -6.16 23.94 -5.77
C MET A 273 -7.63 23.57 -5.89
N VAL A 274 -7.91 22.58 -6.72
CA VAL A 274 -9.22 21.95 -6.89
C VAL A 274 -9.05 20.43 -6.78
N GLY A 275 -9.95 19.79 -6.04
CA GLY A 275 -10.01 18.34 -5.87
C GLY A 275 -10.89 17.66 -6.92
N ILE A 276 -10.47 16.51 -7.43
CA ILE A 276 -11.26 15.68 -8.34
C ILE A 276 -11.29 14.24 -7.82
N ALA A 277 -12.47 13.68 -7.62
CA ALA A 277 -12.69 12.28 -7.27
C ALA A 277 -13.12 11.47 -8.50
N LEU A 278 -12.56 10.26 -8.66
CA LEU A 278 -12.81 9.34 -9.76
C LEU A 278 -13.05 7.95 -9.18
N VAL A 279 -13.91 7.17 -9.83
CA VAL A 279 -14.06 5.74 -9.56
C VAL A 279 -12.73 5.03 -9.80
N GLY A 280 -12.38 4.09 -8.94
CA GLY A 280 -11.17 3.28 -9.08
C GLY A 280 -11.28 2.31 -10.25
N GLY A 281 -10.23 2.19 -11.06
CA GLY A 281 -10.22 1.32 -12.25
C GLY A 281 -10.44 -0.16 -11.94
N ILE A 282 -10.22 -0.59 -10.70
CA ILE A 282 -10.45 -1.98 -10.26
C ILE A 282 -11.89 -2.27 -9.84
N THR A 283 -12.78 -1.27 -9.81
CA THR A 283 -14.15 -1.43 -9.30
C THR A 283 -14.91 -2.60 -9.93
N PRO A 284 -14.87 -2.84 -11.26
CA PRO A 284 -15.50 -4.02 -11.86
C PRO A 284 -14.94 -5.35 -11.35
N PHE A 285 -13.62 -5.43 -11.18
CA PHE A 285 -12.95 -6.65 -10.68
C PHE A 285 -13.28 -6.93 -9.20
N ARG A 286 -13.53 -5.88 -8.42
CA ARG A 286 -13.94 -6.04 -7.02
C ARG A 286 -15.35 -6.60 -6.89
N ALA A 287 -16.27 -6.20 -7.77
CA ALA A 287 -17.60 -6.80 -7.80
C ALA A 287 -17.58 -8.30 -8.16
N VAL A 288 -16.69 -8.72 -9.07
CA VAL A 288 -16.48 -10.15 -9.36
C VAL A 288 -16.05 -10.89 -8.09
N GLN A 289 -15.06 -10.36 -7.38
CA GLN A 289 -14.61 -10.96 -6.13
C GLN A 289 -15.69 -10.99 -5.03
N GLU A 290 -16.52 -9.94 -4.93
CA GLU A 290 -17.65 -9.88 -3.98
C GLU A 290 -18.72 -10.93 -4.26
N SER A 291 -18.89 -11.35 -5.52
CA SER A 291 -19.83 -12.41 -5.89
C SER A 291 -19.36 -13.83 -5.56
N GLY A 292 -18.12 -13.98 -5.07
CA GLY A 292 -17.52 -15.27 -4.74
C GLY A 292 -16.77 -15.93 -5.90
N GLU A 293 -16.68 -15.26 -7.05
CA GLU A 293 -15.95 -15.76 -8.22
C GLU A 293 -14.43 -15.66 -8.05
N GLU A 294 -13.72 -16.64 -8.64
CA GLU A 294 -12.26 -16.64 -8.67
C GLU A 294 -11.74 -15.56 -9.62
N ILE A 295 -10.79 -14.76 -9.15
CA ILE A 295 -10.17 -13.69 -9.93
C ILE A 295 -8.74 -13.42 -9.44
N ASP A 296 -7.81 -13.32 -10.38
CA ASP A 296 -6.44 -12.87 -10.13
C ASP A 296 -6.32 -11.41 -10.61
N ILE A 297 -6.51 -10.49 -9.65
CA ILE A 297 -6.41 -9.06 -9.91
C ILE A 297 -4.93 -8.67 -9.95
N LYS A 298 -4.42 -8.45 -11.17
CA LYS A 298 -3.12 -7.81 -11.37
C LYS A 298 -3.35 -6.34 -11.66
N ILE A 299 -2.99 -5.46 -10.72
CA ILE A 299 -2.90 -4.02 -11.03
C ILE A 299 -1.57 -3.79 -11.77
N ALA A 300 -1.47 -4.38 -12.97
CA ALA A 300 -0.40 -4.13 -13.91
C ALA A 300 -0.83 -2.95 -14.77
N GLU A 301 -0.40 -1.75 -14.38
CA GLU A 301 -0.60 -0.55 -15.19
C GLU A 301 0.34 -0.59 -16.39
N GLU A 302 -0.26 -0.69 -17.57
CA GLU A 302 0.41 -0.78 -18.87
C GLU A 302 -0.09 0.31 -19.81
N ILE A 303 0.78 0.72 -20.74
CA ILE A 303 0.39 1.57 -21.87
C ILE A 303 -0.03 0.67 -23.03
N ARG A 304 -1.25 0.85 -23.53
CA ARG A 304 -1.80 0.14 -24.69
C ARG A 304 -2.43 1.12 -25.66
N SER A 305 -2.48 0.76 -26.94
CA SER A 305 -3.23 1.55 -27.92
C SER A 305 -4.73 1.46 -27.63
N PHE A 306 -5.44 2.59 -27.62
CA PHE A 306 -6.88 2.61 -27.40
C PHE A 306 -7.65 1.73 -28.40
N ASN A 307 -7.12 1.56 -29.61
CA ASN A 307 -7.71 0.73 -30.67
C ASN A 307 -7.76 -0.76 -30.33
N THR A 308 -7.05 -1.23 -29.30
CA THR A 308 -7.16 -2.62 -28.82
C THR A 308 -8.36 -2.83 -27.91
N LEU A 309 -9.02 -1.76 -27.47
CA LEU A 309 -10.18 -1.82 -26.59
C LEU A 309 -11.48 -1.70 -27.40
N THR A 310 -12.52 -2.41 -26.97
CA THR A 310 -13.86 -2.35 -27.54
C THR A 310 -14.89 -2.13 -26.44
N PRO A 311 -15.99 -1.41 -26.72
CA PRO A 311 -17.05 -1.22 -25.73
C PRO A 311 -17.75 -2.54 -25.43
N ILE A 312 -17.76 -2.99 -24.18
CA ILE A 312 -18.53 -4.18 -23.75
C ILE A 312 -20.04 -3.91 -23.72
N THR A 313 -20.42 -2.64 -23.58
CA THR A 313 -21.80 -2.18 -23.58
C THR A 313 -21.90 -0.82 -24.25
N SER A 314 -23.06 -0.55 -24.85
CA SER A 314 -23.42 0.77 -25.40
C SER A 314 -24.28 1.58 -24.43
N THR A 315 -24.67 1.00 -23.29
CA THR A 315 -25.57 1.63 -22.32
C THR A 315 -24.83 1.92 -21.04
N ILE A 316 -24.81 3.17 -20.61
CA ILE A 316 -24.29 3.58 -19.30
C ILE A 316 -25.42 4.33 -18.58
N LYS A 317 -25.76 3.88 -17.39
CA LYS A 317 -26.72 4.51 -16.47
C LYS A 317 -25.95 4.95 -15.25
N ASN A 318 -25.63 6.23 -15.15
CA ASN A 318 -24.96 6.78 -13.98
C ASN A 318 -25.83 6.58 -12.73
N SER A 319 -25.46 5.60 -11.92
CA SER A 319 -26.18 5.22 -10.69
C SER A 319 -25.99 6.26 -9.58
N LEU A 320 -24.82 6.89 -9.52
CA LEU A 320 -24.48 7.86 -8.48
C LEU A 320 -25.14 9.23 -8.71
N LYS A 321 -25.70 9.78 -7.63
CA LYS A 321 -26.14 11.17 -7.52
C LYS A 321 -24.93 12.11 -7.36
N PRO A 322 -25.10 13.41 -7.64
CA PRO A 322 -24.05 14.40 -7.38
C PRO A 322 -23.62 14.44 -5.91
N VAL A 323 -22.34 14.78 -5.68
CA VAL A 323 -21.80 14.97 -4.33
C VAL A 323 -22.57 16.08 -3.60
N THR A 324 -22.95 15.82 -2.35
CA THR A 324 -23.57 16.83 -1.48
C THR A 324 -22.53 17.80 -0.93
N GLN A 325 -22.83 19.11 -0.95
CA GLN A 325 -21.99 20.18 -0.38
C GLN A 325 -22.08 20.31 1.16
N ALA A 326 -22.69 19.34 1.84
CA ALA A 326 -22.78 19.39 3.30
C ALA A 326 -21.36 19.30 3.90
N ALA A 327 -21.07 20.13 4.91
CA ALA A 327 -19.78 20.09 5.60
C ALA A 327 -19.59 18.71 6.23
N GLN A 328 -18.66 17.93 5.67
CA GLN A 328 -18.25 16.64 6.20
C GLN A 328 -17.01 16.83 7.09
N PRO A 329 -16.87 16.05 8.18
CA PRO A 329 -15.64 16.08 8.96
C PRO A 329 -14.47 15.59 8.10
N ASN A 330 -13.33 16.30 8.20
CA ASN A 330 -12.14 15.92 7.44
C ASN A 330 -11.58 14.59 7.90
N VAL A 331 -11.15 13.79 6.92
CA VAL A 331 -10.51 12.51 7.16
C VAL A 331 -9.19 12.74 7.87
N SER A 332 -9.04 12.14 9.05
CA SER A 332 -7.85 12.30 9.87
C SER A 332 -6.84 11.17 9.62
N PHE A 333 -5.66 11.54 9.13
CA PHE A 333 -4.53 10.63 8.92
C PHE A 333 -4.04 9.98 10.22
N LEU A 334 -3.51 8.76 10.09
CA LEU A 334 -3.21 7.90 11.23
C LEU A 334 -2.17 8.51 12.16
N LEU A 335 -1.11 9.13 11.61
CA LEU A 335 -0.07 9.74 12.42
C LEU A 335 -0.61 10.83 13.39
N SER A 336 -1.59 11.63 12.96
CA SER A 336 -2.20 12.66 13.82
C SER A 336 -2.95 12.03 15.01
N LYS A 337 -3.64 10.91 14.78
CA LYS A 337 -4.28 10.13 15.84
C LYS A 337 -3.23 9.49 16.76
N SER A 338 -2.18 8.92 16.18
CA SER A 338 -1.08 8.29 16.90
C SER A 338 -0.34 9.26 17.82
N TRP A 339 -0.10 10.51 17.41
CA TRP A 339 0.54 11.52 18.27
C TRP A 339 -0.20 11.75 19.59
N ASN A 340 -1.52 11.76 19.56
CA ASN A 340 -2.34 11.89 20.76
C ASN A 340 -2.16 10.70 21.71
N LEU A 341 -2.04 9.48 21.18
CA LEU A 341 -1.80 8.28 21.98
C LEU A 341 -0.37 8.24 22.53
N ILE A 342 0.62 8.55 21.69
CA ILE A 342 2.05 8.63 22.06
C ILE A 342 2.23 9.55 23.26
N GLN A 343 1.60 10.73 23.24
CA GLN A 343 1.73 11.73 24.30
C GLN A 343 1.10 11.30 25.63
N GLN A 344 0.16 10.36 25.61
CA GLN A 344 -0.51 9.86 26.82
C GLN A 344 0.20 8.65 27.45
N VAL A 345 1.21 8.08 26.79
CA VAL A 345 2.08 7.07 27.39
C VAL A 345 2.77 7.68 28.61
N ASN A 346 2.79 6.97 29.74
CA ASN A 346 3.46 7.44 30.96
C ASN A 346 4.22 6.31 31.69
N PHE A 347 4.67 5.33 30.92
CA PHE A 347 5.42 4.18 31.41
C PHE A 347 6.79 4.59 31.99
N ASP A 348 6.97 4.31 33.28
CA ASP A 348 8.23 4.42 34.02
C ASP A 348 9.02 3.11 33.84
N VAL A 349 10.16 3.21 33.15
CA VAL A 349 10.99 2.07 32.73
C VAL A 349 11.61 1.35 33.94
N GLU A 350 12.03 2.09 34.96
CA GLU A 350 12.65 1.54 36.17
C GLU A 350 11.62 0.80 37.03
N LYS A 351 10.45 1.42 37.23
CA LYS A 351 9.38 0.82 38.03
C LYS A 351 8.56 -0.22 37.28
N ARG A 352 8.68 -0.27 35.95
CA ARG A 352 7.85 -1.06 35.03
C ARG A 352 6.36 -0.84 35.28
N LYS A 353 5.96 0.42 35.43
CA LYS A 353 4.58 0.82 35.73
C LYS A 353 4.14 1.99 34.86
N GLY A 354 2.86 2.01 34.53
CA GLY A 354 2.25 3.08 33.77
C GLY A 354 1.61 2.60 32.48
N ASN A 355 0.90 3.52 31.84
CA ASN A 355 0.10 3.27 30.67
C ASN A 355 0.97 3.17 29.41
N ILE A 356 0.67 2.14 28.63
CA ILE A 356 1.20 1.89 27.28
C ILE A 356 0.05 1.82 26.28
N VAL A 357 0.34 2.06 25.01
CA VAL A 357 -0.64 1.92 23.92
C VAL A 357 -0.79 0.44 23.60
N SER A 358 -2.03 -0.04 23.56
CA SER A 358 -2.37 -1.43 23.21
C SER A 358 -3.41 -1.47 22.09
N ASN A 359 -3.23 -2.40 21.16
CA ASN A 359 -4.21 -2.74 20.12
C ASN A 359 -5.15 -3.81 20.68
N VAL A 360 -6.46 -3.64 20.55
CA VAL A 360 -7.45 -4.64 20.97
C VAL A 360 -8.04 -5.29 19.73
N SER A 361 -7.98 -6.62 19.67
CA SER A 361 -8.61 -7.43 18.62
C SER A 361 -9.70 -8.30 19.25
N TYR A 362 -10.85 -8.45 18.58
CA TYR A 362 -12.00 -9.18 19.12
C TYR A 362 -12.21 -10.52 18.43
N LEU A 363 -12.53 -11.55 19.21
CA LEU A 363 -12.90 -12.88 18.73
C LEU A 363 -14.08 -13.42 19.54
N LYS A 364 -14.65 -14.56 19.13
CA LYS A 364 -15.67 -15.24 19.93
C LYS A 364 -15.05 -15.81 21.20
N LYS A 365 -15.82 -15.84 22.29
CA LYS A 365 -15.37 -16.38 23.58
C LYS A 365 -14.89 -17.83 23.47
N ASP A 366 -15.57 -18.65 22.68
CA ASP A 366 -15.24 -20.08 22.51
C ASP A 366 -13.88 -20.30 21.83
N ASP A 367 -13.39 -19.31 21.07
CA ASP A 367 -12.11 -19.38 20.36
C ASP A 367 -10.93 -18.89 21.21
N LEU A 368 -11.18 -18.38 22.43
CA LEU A 368 -10.14 -17.75 23.26
C LEU A 368 -9.00 -18.69 23.63
N ASP A 369 -9.31 -19.88 24.14
CA ASP A 369 -8.29 -20.82 24.61
C ASP A 369 -7.40 -21.30 23.46
N ASN A 370 -8.01 -21.56 22.30
CA ASN A 370 -7.29 -21.89 21.07
C ASN A 370 -6.38 -20.73 20.63
N ALA A 371 -6.90 -19.51 20.61
CA ALA A 371 -6.11 -18.33 20.27
C ALA A 371 -4.92 -18.15 21.21
N LEU A 372 -5.11 -18.27 22.53
CA LEU A 372 -4.03 -18.16 23.51
C LEU A 372 -2.97 -19.26 23.33
N SER A 373 -3.38 -20.51 23.07
CA SER A 373 -2.45 -21.60 22.76
C SER A 373 -1.61 -21.27 21.52
N ILE A 374 -2.23 -20.77 20.44
CA ILE A 374 -1.50 -20.37 19.23
C ILE A 374 -0.53 -19.23 19.52
N MET A 375 -0.93 -18.25 20.34
CA MET A 375 -0.07 -17.13 20.73
C MET A 375 1.15 -17.62 21.53
N GLU A 376 0.93 -18.51 22.50
CA GLU A 376 1.99 -19.11 23.32
C GLU A 376 2.96 -19.94 22.46
N ASP A 377 2.46 -20.81 21.60
CA ASP A 377 3.27 -21.59 20.66
C ASP A 377 4.10 -20.67 19.73
N THR A 378 3.48 -19.60 19.24
CA THR A 378 4.15 -18.61 18.38
C THR A 378 5.29 -17.91 19.12
N TYR A 379 5.07 -17.52 20.38
CA TYR A 379 6.10 -16.92 21.23
C TYR A 379 7.23 -17.90 21.54
N ASN A 380 6.90 -19.14 21.91
CA ASN A 380 7.88 -20.17 22.27
C ASN A 380 8.78 -20.54 21.09
N ASN A 381 8.22 -20.59 19.88
CA ASN A 381 8.99 -20.86 18.66
C ASN A 381 9.89 -19.69 18.26
N ASP A 382 9.51 -18.45 18.58
CA ASP A 382 10.29 -17.28 18.20
C ASP A 382 10.20 -16.08 19.15
N PRO A 383 10.79 -16.20 20.36
CA PRO A 383 10.65 -15.19 21.40
C PRO A 383 11.36 -13.87 21.05
N LYS A 384 12.22 -13.88 20.04
CA LYS A 384 12.94 -12.68 19.57
C LYS A 384 12.03 -11.73 18.81
N TYR A 385 11.08 -12.26 18.03
CA TYR A 385 10.23 -11.46 17.16
C TYR A 385 8.78 -11.34 17.65
N ILE A 386 8.45 -11.96 18.78
CA ILE A 386 7.10 -11.99 19.33
C ILE A 386 7.06 -11.31 20.69
N ASN A 387 6.15 -10.35 20.84
CA ASN A 387 5.92 -9.68 22.12
C ASN A 387 5.08 -10.60 23.03
N PRO A 388 5.55 -10.90 24.25
CA PRO A 388 4.86 -11.86 25.11
C PRO A 388 3.66 -11.29 25.88
N TYR A 389 3.45 -9.97 25.87
CA TYR A 389 2.45 -9.35 26.73
C TYR A 389 1.09 -9.25 26.05
N TYR A 390 0.06 -9.63 26.78
CA TYR A 390 -1.32 -9.50 26.36
C TYR A 390 -2.24 -9.14 27.52
N LYS A 391 -3.47 -8.75 27.23
CA LYS A 391 -4.54 -8.65 28.23
C LYS A 391 -5.89 -9.06 27.66
N ILE A 392 -6.63 -9.85 28.42
CA ILE A 392 -8.01 -10.18 28.09
C ILE A 392 -8.95 -9.08 28.59
N LEU A 393 -9.86 -8.65 27.71
CA LEU A 393 -10.83 -7.58 27.96
C LEU A 393 -12.22 -8.03 27.53
N GLU A 394 -13.24 -7.64 28.28
CA GLU A 394 -14.63 -7.82 27.84
C GLU A 394 -14.95 -6.93 26.63
N HIS A 395 -15.80 -7.42 25.73
CA HIS A 395 -16.32 -6.59 24.66
C HIS A 395 -17.32 -5.57 25.23
N PRO A 396 -17.31 -4.30 24.78
CA PRO A 396 -18.13 -3.25 25.39
C PRO A 396 -19.65 -3.45 25.26
N THR A 397 -20.11 -4.23 24.27
CA THR A 397 -21.54 -4.33 23.92
C THR A 397 -21.99 -5.72 23.46
N ASP A 398 -21.11 -6.73 23.44
CA ASP A 398 -21.40 -8.04 22.82
C ASP A 398 -20.85 -9.13 23.72
N ASP A 399 -21.73 -9.74 24.51
CA ASP A 399 -21.34 -10.71 25.53
C ASP A 399 -20.79 -12.01 24.95
N ASP A 400 -20.94 -12.28 23.65
CA ASP A 400 -20.39 -13.48 23.00
C ASP A 400 -18.95 -13.26 22.51
N LYS A 401 -18.45 -12.01 22.57
CA LYS A 401 -17.11 -11.63 22.14
C LYS A 401 -16.20 -11.29 23.30
N ILE A 402 -14.91 -11.47 23.05
CA ILE A 402 -13.83 -11.16 23.98
C ILE A 402 -12.68 -10.48 23.24
N GLY A 403 -11.97 -9.60 23.93
CA GLY A 403 -10.87 -8.82 23.38
C GLY A 403 -9.52 -9.34 23.86
N ILE A 404 -8.56 -9.45 22.95
CA ILE A 404 -7.14 -9.65 23.23
C ILE A 404 -6.44 -8.33 22.94
N ALA A 405 -5.90 -7.70 23.98
CA ALA A 405 -5.08 -6.51 23.87
C ALA A 405 -3.60 -6.90 23.78
N THR A 406 -2.87 -6.35 22.81
CA THR A 406 -1.41 -6.56 22.65
C THR A 406 -0.68 -5.22 22.55
N ILE A 407 0.59 -5.18 22.95
CA ILE A 407 1.35 -3.92 23.01
C ILE A 407 1.57 -3.34 21.61
N CYS A 408 1.18 -2.08 21.41
CA CYS A 408 1.45 -1.34 20.19
C CYS A 408 2.87 -0.76 20.21
N SER A 409 3.57 -0.81 19.07
CA SER A 409 4.93 -0.25 18.94
C SER A 409 4.99 1.27 19.12
N LEU A 410 3.84 1.97 19.09
CA LEU A 410 3.73 3.38 19.46
C LEU A 410 4.07 3.65 20.93
N SER A 411 3.97 2.64 21.79
CA SER A 411 4.42 2.72 23.18
C SER A 411 5.91 3.05 23.28
N ILE A 412 6.73 2.50 22.38
CA ILE A 412 8.17 2.78 22.32
C ILE A 412 8.42 4.26 21.99
N ASP A 413 7.64 4.85 21.08
CA ASP A 413 7.77 6.27 20.73
C ASP A 413 7.45 7.16 21.95
N GLY A 414 6.35 6.86 22.66
CA GLY A 414 5.95 7.60 23.86
C GLY A 414 6.99 7.51 24.98
N ILE A 415 7.54 6.32 25.22
CA ILE A 415 8.61 6.11 26.21
C ILE A 415 9.86 6.92 25.85
N LEU A 416 10.30 6.88 24.59
CA LEU A 416 11.46 7.64 24.14
C LEU A 416 11.25 9.15 24.30
N ILE A 417 10.08 9.66 23.90
CA ILE A 417 9.75 11.09 23.96
C ILE A 417 9.70 11.59 25.40
N ASN A 418 9.10 10.81 26.31
CA ASN A 418 9.07 11.14 27.74
C ASN A 418 10.46 11.17 28.38
N ASN A 419 11.45 10.52 27.74
CA ASN A 419 12.85 10.56 28.12
C ASN A 419 13.65 11.60 27.32
N GLY A 420 12.99 12.53 26.62
CA GLY A 420 13.66 13.60 25.85
C GLY A 420 14.26 13.15 24.52
N ILE A 421 13.96 11.93 24.06
CA ILE A 421 14.41 11.42 22.77
C ILE A 421 13.27 11.54 21.76
N ARG A 422 13.43 12.41 20.76
CA ARG A 422 12.46 12.51 19.67
C ARG A 422 12.51 11.23 18.82
N CYS A 423 11.40 10.50 18.79
CA CYS A 423 11.21 9.35 17.92
C CYS A 423 10.03 9.61 16.98
N THR A 424 10.21 9.35 15.68
CA THR A 424 9.18 9.56 14.68
C THR A 424 8.84 8.23 14.00
N PRO A 425 7.61 7.70 14.14
CA PRO A 425 7.18 6.55 13.36
C PRO A 425 7.01 6.94 11.89
N ARG A 426 7.66 6.20 10.98
CA ARG A 426 7.66 6.52 9.54
C ARG A 426 6.83 5.54 8.73
N TYR A 427 7.05 4.25 8.95
CA TYR A 427 6.41 3.18 8.18
C TYR A 427 5.98 2.03 9.08
N GLY A 428 4.81 1.46 8.77
CA GLY A 428 4.50 0.08 9.11
C GLY A 428 4.87 -0.80 7.92
N GLY A 429 5.51 -1.94 8.18
CA GLY A 429 6.06 -2.79 7.14
C GLY A 429 5.90 -4.27 7.39
N LEU A 430 6.06 -5.02 6.29
CA LEU A 430 6.18 -6.46 6.27
C LEU A 430 7.66 -6.81 6.13
N LEU A 431 8.23 -7.40 7.17
CA LEU A 431 9.62 -7.80 7.26
C LEU A 431 9.75 -9.29 6.96
N GLU A 432 10.51 -9.62 5.94
CA GLU A 432 10.87 -10.99 5.63
C GLU A 432 12.14 -11.38 6.38
N LEU A 433 12.06 -12.45 7.16
CA LEU A 433 13.15 -13.00 7.95
C LEU A 433 14.04 -13.90 7.08
N THR A 434 14.96 -13.26 6.37
CA THR A 434 16.04 -13.88 5.59
C THR A 434 17.41 -13.50 6.17
N GLU A 435 18.50 -13.95 5.53
CA GLU A 435 19.86 -13.51 5.84
C GLU A 435 20.45 -12.68 4.68
N PRO A 436 20.50 -11.33 4.79
CA PRO A 436 19.95 -10.49 5.87
C PRO A 436 18.43 -10.29 5.75
N SER A 437 17.75 -10.00 6.86
CA SER A 437 16.31 -9.70 6.85
C SER A 437 16.02 -8.37 6.17
N LEU A 438 14.89 -8.27 5.47
CA LEU A 438 14.55 -7.14 4.60
C LEU A 438 13.06 -6.82 4.68
N PHE A 439 12.71 -5.53 4.69
CA PHE A 439 11.34 -5.13 4.41
C PHE A 439 11.02 -5.45 2.95
N ILE A 440 9.88 -6.11 2.76
CA ILE A 440 9.31 -6.43 1.45
C ILE A 440 8.07 -5.58 1.15
N GLU A 441 7.47 -4.96 2.17
CA GLU A 441 6.45 -3.90 1.99
C GLU A 441 6.58 -2.81 3.05
N LEU A 442 6.27 -1.56 2.68
CA LEU A 442 6.19 -0.39 3.55
C LEU A 442 4.99 0.51 3.18
N ILE A 443 4.20 0.90 4.19
CA ILE A 443 3.17 1.93 4.07
C ILE A 443 3.44 3.01 5.12
N SER A 444 3.46 4.27 4.70
CA SER A 444 3.75 5.36 5.63
C SER A 444 2.57 5.68 6.55
N TYR A 445 2.87 5.88 7.83
CA TYR A 445 1.88 6.32 8.82
C TYR A 445 1.33 7.73 8.55
N ASN A 446 2.12 8.60 7.91
CA ASN A 446 1.69 9.95 7.57
C ASN A 446 0.95 10.03 6.22
N GLY A 447 0.93 8.94 5.47
CA GLY A 447 0.31 8.83 4.15
C GLY A 447 -0.89 7.90 4.15
N SER A 448 -1.31 7.37 5.30
CA SER A 448 -2.42 6.43 5.41
C SER A 448 -3.38 6.86 6.52
N THR A 449 -4.66 6.61 6.34
CA THR A 449 -5.69 6.73 7.40
C THR A 449 -5.94 5.39 8.09
N VAL A 450 -5.39 4.31 7.53
CA VAL A 450 -5.53 2.92 8.01
C VAL A 450 -4.17 2.40 8.48
N ASP A 451 -4.19 1.56 9.51
CA ASP A 451 -2.96 0.95 10.01
C ASP A 451 -2.35 0.01 8.95
N PRO A 452 -1.08 0.22 8.54
CA PRO A 452 -0.37 -0.66 7.62
C PRO A 452 -0.42 -2.15 7.98
N HIS A 453 -0.29 -2.48 9.27
CA HIS A 453 -0.31 -3.86 9.74
C HIS A 453 -1.70 -4.49 9.59
N LYS A 454 -2.77 -3.71 9.76
CA LYS A 454 -4.14 -4.19 9.49
C LYS A 454 -4.31 -4.53 8.00
N ILE A 455 -3.70 -3.76 7.11
CA ILE A 455 -3.70 -4.02 5.65
C ILE A 455 -2.97 -5.33 5.34
N PHE A 456 -1.74 -5.50 5.82
CA PHE A 456 -0.94 -6.71 5.54
C PHE A 456 -1.59 -8.00 6.08
N ILE A 457 -2.22 -7.94 7.26
CA ILE A 457 -2.97 -9.08 7.80
C ILE A 457 -4.22 -9.36 6.97
N ALA A 458 -4.96 -8.32 6.58
CA ALA A 458 -6.17 -8.48 5.76
C ALA A 458 -5.88 -9.03 4.36
N LYS A 459 -4.70 -8.74 3.81
CA LYS A 459 -4.21 -9.28 2.54
C LYS A 459 -3.50 -10.64 2.67
N GLU A 460 -3.51 -11.24 3.86
CA GLU A 460 -2.88 -12.54 4.14
C GLU A 460 -1.39 -12.58 3.74
N MET A 461 -0.69 -11.45 3.89
CA MET A 461 0.70 -11.32 3.47
C MET A 461 1.70 -11.81 4.53
N THR A 462 1.23 -12.05 5.75
CA THR A 462 2.05 -12.59 6.85
C THR A 462 2.23 -14.09 6.70
N SER A 463 3.34 -14.60 7.24
CA SER A 463 3.58 -16.04 7.32
C SER A 463 4.42 -16.34 8.56
N ILE A 464 3.86 -16.03 9.72
CA ILE A 464 4.49 -16.05 11.03
C ILE A 464 4.62 -17.49 11.54
N THR A 465 3.58 -18.29 11.30
CA THR A 465 3.45 -19.68 11.77
C THR A 465 3.96 -20.72 10.79
N ARG A 466 4.65 -20.29 9.73
CA ARG A 466 5.09 -21.17 8.63
C ARG A 466 6.35 -21.95 9.02
N ASP A 467 6.32 -23.26 8.80
CA ASP A 467 7.44 -24.18 9.09
C ASP A 467 8.54 -24.18 8.01
N MET A 468 8.19 -23.93 6.74
CA MET A 468 9.12 -23.99 5.61
C MET A 468 9.19 -22.66 4.84
N GLY A 469 10.40 -22.22 4.52
CA GLY A 469 10.65 -20.96 3.80
C GLY A 469 10.76 -19.75 4.73
N PRO A 470 11.05 -18.56 4.19
CA PRO A 470 11.23 -17.36 4.99
C PRO A 470 9.90 -16.92 5.61
N ARG A 471 9.94 -16.58 6.90
CA ARG A 471 8.77 -16.05 7.62
C ARG A 471 8.62 -14.56 7.34
N LYS A 472 7.37 -14.12 7.17
CA LYS A 472 7.01 -12.72 6.93
C LYS A 472 6.27 -12.19 8.16
N ILE A 473 6.88 -11.26 8.86
CA ILE A 473 6.38 -10.71 10.13
C ILE A 473 6.13 -9.21 10.01
N LEU A 474 5.33 -8.66 10.91
CA LEU A 474 5.02 -7.24 10.96
C LEU A 474 6.06 -6.51 11.81
N ALA A 475 6.55 -5.39 11.29
CA ALA A 475 7.48 -4.51 11.98
C ALA A 475 7.21 -3.04 11.66
N SER A 476 7.72 -2.15 12.49
CA SER A 476 7.61 -0.70 12.31
C SER A 476 9.00 -0.09 12.18
N PHE A 477 9.17 0.78 11.18
CA PHE A 477 10.38 1.57 11.01
C PHE A 477 10.18 2.98 11.58
N LYS A 478 11.12 3.39 12.42
CA LYS A 478 11.12 4.64 13.17
C LYS A 478 12.45 5.36 12.97
N GLU A 479 12.43 6.68 13.12
CA GLU A 479 13.62 7.52 13.01
C GLU A 479 13.86 8.30 14.29
N ILE A 480 15.15 8.39 14.67
CA ILE A 480 15.62 9.21 15.79
C ILE A 480 16.77 10.09 15.31
N PRO A 481 16.83 11.38 15.71
CA PRO A 481 17.97 12.25 15.44
C PRO A 481 19.28 11.63 15.94
N TYR A 482 20.33 11.63 15.11
CA TYR A 482 21.59 10.95 15.45
C TYR A 482 22.26 11.52 16.72
N ILE A 483 21.99 12.77 17.06
CA ILE A 483 22.57 13.44 18.23
C ILE A 483 22.18 12.76 19.55
N SER A 484 21.03 12.09 19.61
CA SER A 484 20.55 11.38 20.81
C SER A 484 20.88 9.88 20.78
N ARG A 485 21.71 9.40 19.84
CA ARG A 485 21.88 7.96 19.59
C ARG A 485 22.37 7.18 20.81
N ASP A 486 23.42 7.64 21.49
CA ASP A 486 24.01 6.87 22.60
C ASP A 486 23.02 6.65 23.74
N TYR A 487 22.28 7.70 24.10
CA TYR A 487 21.21 7.60 25.10
C TYR A 487 20.05 6.73 24.60
N SER A 488 19.69 6.85 23.32
CA SER A 488 18.63 6.05 22.71
C SER A 488 18.96 4.56 22.73
N VAL A 489 20.19 4.17 22.39
CA VAL A 489 20.62 2.76 22.38
C VAL A 489 20.49 2.14 23.76
N ASN A 490 21.00 2.81 24.80
CA ASN A 490 20.90 2.31 26.18
C ASN A 490 19.44 2.10 26.62
N LEU A 491 18.57 3.05 26.30
CA LEU A 491 17.15 2.94 26.62
C LEU A 491 16.49 1.82 25.82
N LEU A 492 16.70 1.74 24.51
CA LEU A 492 16.13 0.70 23.64
C LEU A 492 16.57 -0.70 24.06
N ASP A 493 17.85 -0.89 24.43
CA ASP A 493 18.36 -2.16 24.96
C ASP A 493 17.66 -2.55 26.27
N THR A 494 17.28 -1.55 27.08
CA THR A 494 16.51 -1.78 28.31
C THR A 494 15.07 -2.16 28.01
N LEU A 495 14.44 -1.49 27.05
CA LEU A 495 13.07 -1.81 26.61
C LEU A 495 12.99 -3.21 25.99
N ASP A 496 13.97 -3.60 25.19
CA ASP A 496 14.04 -4.95 24.60
C ASP A 496 14.11 -6.03 25.68
N LYS A 497 14.94 -5.84 26.72
CA LYS A 497 15.02 -6.73 27.90
C LYS A 497 13.73 -6.80 28.71
N ILE A 498 12.91 -5.75 28.68
CA ILE A 498 11.58 -5.75 29.33
C ILE A 498 10.56 -6.52 28.48
N GLY A 499 10.84 -6.74 27.19
CA GLY A 499 9.99 -7.46 26.24
C GLY A 499 9.27 -6.56 25.23
N LEU A 500 9.68 -5.29 25.10
CA LEU A 500 9.24 -4.39 24.02
C LEU A 500 10.15 -4.61 22.81
N SER A 501 9.80 -5.59 21.97
CA SER A 501 10.65 -6.15 20.92
C SER A 501 11.32 -5.12 20.00
N ILE A 502 12.65 -4.99 20.11
CA ILE A 502 13.50 -4.16 19.22
C ILE A 502 14.31 -5.09 18.32
N TYR A 503 13.98 -5.12 17.02
CA TYR A 503 14.64 -6.04 16.09
C TYR A 503 16.02 -5.55 15.65
N LYS A 504 16.16 -4.24 15.43
CA LYS A 504 17.41 -3.65 14.96
C LYS A 504 17.51 -2.16 15.26
N ILE A 505 18.70 -1.74 15.70
CA ILE A 505 19.09 -0.33 15.80
C ILE A 505 20.14 -0.05 14.72
N GLY A 506 19.80 0.81 13.77
CA GLY A 506 20.69 1.24 12.69
C GLY A 506 21.85 2.10 13.17
N LYS A 507 22.84 2.26 12.30
CA LYS A 507 23.81 3.36 12.43
C LYS A 507 23.32 4.58 11.65
N PRO A 508 23.82 5.79 11.96
CA PRO A 508 23.46 6.98 11.22
C PRO A 508 23.73 6.81 9.73
N ARG A 509 22.77 7.20 8.89
CA ARG A 509 22.84 7.09 7.41
C ARG A 509 22.99 5.67 6.86
N GLU A 510 22.86 4.63 7.68
CA GLU A 510 22.80 3.24 7.22
C GLU A 510 21.35 2.79 7.01
N LEU A 511 21.17 1.89 6.04
CA LEU A 511 19.90 1.20 5.84
C LEU A 511 19.67 0.23 6.99
N THR A 512 18.48 0.27 7.58
CA THR A 512 18.10 -0.65 8.65
C THR A 512 17.08 -1.61 8.10
N TYR A 513 17.55 -2.82 7.71
CA TYR A 513 16.80 -3.78 6.91
C TYR A 513 16.23 -3.08 5.68
N ASN A 514 17.06 -2.71 4.69
CA ASN A 514 16.73 -1.96 3.46
C ASN A 514 15.85 -0.69 3.55
N ALA A 515 15.39 -0.28 4.74
CA ALA A 515 14.70 0.98 4.97
C ALA A 515 15.72 2.09 5.29
N LYS A 516 15.51 3.26 4.67
CA LYS A 516 16.40 4.41 4.78
C LYS A 516 15.87 5.39 5.82
N ALA A 517 16.75 5.81 6.72
CA ALA A 517 16.49 6.94 7.60
C ALA A 517 16.83 8.26 6.89
N ASP A 518 16.09 9.32 7.22
CA ASP A 518 16.40 10.68 6.79
C ASP A 518 17.85 11.09 7.16
N ASN A 519 18.38 12.09 6.45
CA ASN A 519 19.69 12.65 6.78
C ASN A 519 19.72 13.10 8.24
N TYR A 520 20.86 12.87 8.92
CA TYR A 520 21.03 13.17 10.34
C TYR A 520 20.10 12.36 11.28
N HIS A 521 19.56 11.24 10.81
CA HIS A 521 18.82 10.30 11.64
C HIS A 521 19.45 8.90 11.56
N PHE A 522 19.06 8.04 12.50
CA PHE A 522 19.27 6.60 12.42
C PHE A 522 17.92 5.87 12.54
N GLY A 523 17.83 4.72 11.87
CA GLY A 523 16.62 3.91 11.85
C GLY A 523 16.53 2.96 13.02
N ILE A 524 15.31 2.69 13.48
CA ILE A 524 15.00 1.62 14.44
C ILE A 524 13.88 0.78 13.87
N VAL A 525 14.02 -0.53 14.01
CA VAL A 525 12.98 -1.49 13.65
C VAL A 525 12.46 -2.12 14.93
N ALA A 526 11.17 -1.86 15.22
CA ALA A 526 10.47 -2.41 16.38
C ALA A 526 9.38 -3.37 15.92
N GLY A 527 9.19 -4.47 16.66
CA GLY A 527 8.16 -5.47 16.37
C GLY A 527 6.75 -4.95 16.55
N SER A 528 5.81 -5.56 15.83
CA SER A 528 4.37 -5.31 16.01
C SER A 528 3.78 -6.26 17.04
N GLY A 529 3.00 -5.74 17.99
CA GLY A 529 2.16 -6.58 18.86
C GLY A 529 1.04 -7.31 18.13
N LEU A 530 0.79 -7.00 16.85
CA LEU A 530 -0.18 -7.73 16.03
C LEU A 530 0.39 -9.02 15.44
N ASN A 531 1.67 -9.35 15.65
CA ASN A 531 2.24 -10.60 15.13
C ASN A 531 1.55 -11.85 15.71
N THR A 532 1.23 -11.85 17.00
CA THR A 532 0.47 -12.95 17.63
C THR A 532 -0.96 -13.05 17.09
N ILE A 533 -1.61 -11.90 16.86
CA ILE A 533 -2.95 -11.83 16.27
C ILE A 533 -2.96 -12.33 14.82
N ALA A 534 -1.94 -11.98 14.05
CA ALA A 534 -1.76 -12.45 12.69
C ALA A 534 -1.52 -13.98 12.66
N ALA A 535 -0.73 -14.52 13.59
CA ALA A 535 -0.53 -15.96 13.75
C ALA A 535 -1.83 -16.71 14.08
N VAL A 536 -2.67 -16.16 14.96
CA VAL A 536 -4.01 -16.69 15.27
C VAL A 536 -4.87 -16.76 14.02
N ARG A 537 -4.88 -15.69 13.20
CA ARG A 537 -5.62 -15.66 11.93
C ARG A 537 -5.06 -16.63 10.89
N GLU A 538 -3.74 -16.78 10.79
CA GLU A 538 -3.09 -17.76 9.89
C GLU A 538 -3.50 -19.21 10.19
N LYS A 539 -3.90 -19.50 11.44
CA LYS A 539 -4.41 -20.82 11.87
C LYS A 539 -5.92 -20.97 11.71
N GLY A 540 -6.59 -20.01 11.06
CA GLY A 540 -8.01 -20.08 10.71
C GLY A 540 -8.98 -19.65 11.81
N VAL A 541 -8.49 -19.04 12.90
CA VAL A 541 -9.36 -18.46 13.92
C VAL A 541 -9.87 -17.09 13.46
N ASP A 542 -11.19 -16.91 13.44
CA ASP A 542 -11.81 -15.64 13.08
C ASP A 542 -11.59 -14.59 14.18
N ILE A 543 -10.83 -13.55 13.84
CA ILE A 543 -10.48 -12.47 14.76
C ILE A 543 -10.58 -11.12 14.05
N HIS A 544 -11.41 -10.25 14.61
CA HIS A 544 -11.52 -8.86 14.19
C HIS A 544 -10.31 -8.07 14.68
N VAL A 545 -9.30 -7.99 13.81
CA VAL A 545 -7.99 -7.40 14.07
C VAL A 545 -8.07 -5.89 14.32
N LYS A 546 -7.43 -5.45 15.42
CA LYS A 546 -7.23 -4.04 15.78
C LYS A 546 -8.53 -3.23 15.65
N ALA A 547 -9.56 -3.67 16.39
CA ALA A 547 -10.84 -3.00 16.44
C ALA A 547 -10.76 -1.66 17.19
N ILE A 548 -9.94 -1.57 18.25
CA ILE A 548 -9.80 -0.36 19.09
C ILE A 548 -8.35 -0.22 19.57
N GLU A 549 -7.89 1.02 19.77
CA GLU A 549 -6.65 1.33 20.50
C GLU A 549 -6.98 1.88 21.89
N LYS A 550 -6.30 1.39 22.94
CA LYS A 550 -6.50 1.85 24.32
C LYS A 550 -5.18 2.00 25.06
N LEU A 551 -5.20 2.84 26.09
CA LEU A 551 -4.14 2.89 27.08
C LEU A 551 -4.41 1.83 28.15
N ILE A 552 -3.44 0.95 28.37
CA ILE A 552 -3.52 -0.11 29.37
C ILE A 552 -2.30 0.01 30.29
N PRO A 553 -2.47 -0.05 31.63
CA PRO A 553 -1.35 -0.12 32.55
C PRO A 553 -0.52 -1.38 32.28
N PHE A 554 0.79 -1.21 32.05
CA PHE A 554 1.71 -2.31 31.74
C PHE A 554 1.68 -3.39 32.82
N GLU A 555 1.61 -3.00 34.09
CA GLU A 555 1.56 -3.92 35.22
C GLU A 555 0.29 -4.77 35.31
N LYS A 556 -0.74 -4.49 34.49
CA LYS A 556 -1.94 -5.30 34.36
C LYS A 556 -1.87 -6.30 33.21
N MET A 557 -0.86 -6.20 32.34
CA MET A 557 -0.67 -7.13 31.24
C MET A 557 -0.22 -8.48 31.77
N ASP A 558 -0.82 -9.54 31.22
CA ASP A 558 -0.40 -10.91 31.40
C ASP A 558 0.77 -11.20 30.44
N ARG A 559 1.51 -12.28 30.70
CA ARG A 559 2.66 -12.70 29.88
C ARG A 559 2.42 -14.15 29.42
N LEU A 560 2.65 -14.40 28.13
CA LEU A 560 2.66 -15.73 27.52
C LEU A 560 3.73 -16.64 28.13
#